data_AF-A0A9D5DCD5-F1
#
_entry.id   AF-A0A9D5DCD5-F1
#
_cell.length_a   1.000
_cell.length_b   1.000
_cell.length_c   1.000
_cell.angle_alpha   90.00
_cell.angle_beta   90.00
_cell.angle_gamma   90.00
#
_symmetry.space_group_name_H-M   'P 1'
#
loop_
_entity.id
_entity.type
_entity.pdbx_description
1 polymer ?
#
loop_
_entity_poly.entity_id
_entity_poly.type
_entity_poly.pdbx_seq_one_letter_code
_entity_poly.pdbx_strand_id
1 'polypeptide(L)'
;MPNNRTIRDFRNLLDEAYKPRIRAIEQEEAQANTNRKSPTRLPRKLKLVIVARNGLRSIENEVELVKSAEEVGFVIEVLRPERTTELAKIYQALNSSDAMIGVHGAAMTHFLFMQPGTVFIQGLNGRD
;
A
#
# COMPACT_ATOMS: atom_id res chain seq x y z
N MET A 1 10.90 18.27 15.09
CA MET A 1 10.25 17.33 16.03
C MET A 1 10.74 17.67 17.42
N PRO A 2 9.87 18.02 18.39
CA PRO A 2 10.31 18.20 19.76
C PRO A 2 10.98 16.92 20.28
N ASN A 3 11.98 17.06 21.17
CA ASN A 3 12.64 15.96 21.88
C ASN A 3 13.51 15.01 21.04
N ASN A 4 14.18 15.49 19.98
CA ASN A 4 15.10 14.71 19.15
C ASN A 4 14.49 13.45 18.49
N ARG A 5 13.15 13.40 18.37
CA ARG A 5 12.45 12.32 17.68
C ARG A 5 12.59 12.46 16.17
N THR A 6 12.72 11.33 15.49
CA THR A 6 12.93 11.23 14.05
C THR A 6 11.68 10.70 13.36
N ILE A 7 11.65 10.76 12.03
CA ILE A 7 10.60 10.12 11.24
C ILE A 7 10.58 8.59 11.44
N ARG A 8 11.73 7.99 11.78
CA ARG A 8 11.84 6.57 12.12
C ARG A 8 11.10 6.26 13.41
N ASP A 9 11.15 7.15 14.41
CA ASP A 9 10.42 6.95 15.66
C ASP A 9 8.91 7.01 15.45
N PHE A 10 8.46 7.94 14.60
CA PHE A 10 7.05 7.97 14.19
C PHE A 10 6.65 6.70 13.43
N ARG A 11 7.53 6.17 12.58
CA ARG A 11 7.27 4.92 11.86
C ARG A 11 7.15 3.72 12.80
N ASN A 12 8.03 3.61 13.79
CA ASN A 12 7.95 2.58 14.81
C ASN A 12 6.66 2.68 15.64
N LEU A 13 6.20 3.91 15.93
CA LEU A 13 4.90 4.13 16.58
C LEU A 13 3.74 3.59 15.73
N LEU A 14 3.77 3.81 14.41
CA LEU A 14 2.76 3.25 13.50
C LEU A 14 2.80 1.72 13.49
N ASP A 15 3.99 1.11 13.40
CA ASP A 15 4.15 -0.35 13.45
C ASP A 15 3.50 -0.94 14.71
N GLU A 16 3.79 -0.39 15.88
CA GLU A 16 3.22 -0.90 17.14
C GLU A 16 1.72 -0.59 17.28
N ALA A 17 1.24 0.54 16.78
CA ALA A 17 -0.18 0.89 16.83
C ALA A 17 -1.06 -0.04 15.97
N TYR A 18 -0.61 -0.42 14.77
CA TYR A 18 -1.41 -1.23 13.85
C TYR A 18 -1.23 -2.75 14.03
N LYS A 19 -0.08 -3.20 14.55
CA LYS A 19 0.26 -4.62 14.72
C LYS A 19 -0.82 -5.48 15.38
N PRO A 20 -1.52 -5.06 16.46
CA PRO A 20 -2.60 -5.86 17.04
C PRO A 20 -3.75 -6.09 16.05
N ARG A 21 -4.15 -5.03 15.32
CA ARG A 21 -5.27 -5.12 14.39
C ARG A 21 -4.90 -5.89 13.12
N ILE A 22 -3.68 -5.73 12.60
CA ILE A 22 -3.19 -6.52 11.46
C ILE A 22 -3.24 -8.01 11.77
N ARG A 23 -2.78 -8.43 12.96
CA ARG A 23 -2.84 -9.85 13.37
C ARG A 23 -4.27 -10.39 13.40
N ALA A 24 -5.24 -9.59 13.86
CA ALA A 24 -6.64 -9.97 13.84
C ALA A 24 -7.16 -10.13 12.40
N ILE A 25 -6.84 -9.20 11.49
CA ILE A 25 -7.19 -9.28 10.07
C ILE A 25 -6.60 -10.55 9.43
N GLU A 26 -5.32 -10.83 9.67
CA GLU A 26 -4.65 -12.01 9.11
C GLU A 26 -5.28 -13.32 9.60
N GLN A 27 -5.75 -13.36 10.84
CA GLN A 27 -6.47 -14.51 11.41
C GLN A 27 -7.87 -14.66 10.80
N GLU A 28 -8.62 -13.56 10.69
CA GLU A 28 -9.93 -13.52 10.01
C GLU A 28 -9.81 -14.05 8.57
N GLU A 29 -8.80 -13.59 7.82
CA GLU A 29 -8.53 -14.01 6.44
C GLU A 29 -8.06 -15.47 6.35
N ALA A 30 -7.24 -15.93 7.30
CA ALA A 30 -6.77 -17.31 7.32
C ALA A 30 -7.92 -18.29 7.60
N GLN A 31 -8.86 -17.93 8.49
CA GLN A 31 -10.05 -18.72 8.77
C GLN A 31 -11.01 -18.75 7.57
N ALA A 32 -11.13 -17.64 6.84
CA ALA A 32 -11.94 -17.57 5.63
C ALA A 32 -11.34 -18.35 4.45
N ASN A 33 -10.02 -18.62 4.45
CA ASN A 33 -9.31 -19.14 3.30
C ASN A 33 -8.53 -20.42 3.64
N THR A 34 -9.22 -21.56 3.61
CA THR A 34 -8.74 -22.90 3.98
C THR A 34 -7.71 -23.51 3.00
N ASN A 35 -7.40 -22.84 1.89
CA ASN A 35 -6.60 -23.37 0.77
C ASN A 35 -5.23 -22.72 0.57
N ARG A 36 -4.60 -22.19 1.63
CA ARG A 36 -3.24 -21.61 1.53
C ARG A 36 -2.20 -22.72 1.32
N LYS A 37 -1.76 -22.90 0.07
CA LYS A 37 -0.57 -23.71 -0.26
C LYS A 37 0.66 -23.11 0.40
N SER A 38 1.53 -23.97 0.92
CA SER A 38 2.82 -23.60 1.50
C SER A 38 3.69 -22.86 0.47
N PRO A 39 4.42 -21.81 0.87
CA PRO A 39 5.20 -21.01 -0.06
C PRO A 39 6.36 -21.87 -0.62
N THR A 40 6.30 -22.10 -1.93
CA THR A 40 7.43 -22.64 -2.70
C THR A 40 8.54 -21.60 -2.70
N ARG A 41 9.82 -22.02 -2.63
CA ARG A 41 11.02 -21.15 -2.61
C ARG A 41 11.27 -20.46 -3.96
N LEU A 42 10.29 -19.74 -4.48
CA LEU A 42 10.45 -18.86 -5.62
C LEU A 42 11.07 -17.53 -5.15
N PRO A 43 11.80 -16.82 -6.02
CA PRO A 43 12.24 -15.46 -5.72
C PRO A 43 11.03 -14.61 -5.33
N ARG A 44 11.17 -13.79 -4.28
CA ARG A 44 10.13 -12.84 -3.86
C ARG A 44 9.90 -11.87 -5.02
N LYS A 45 8.69 -11.88 -5.58
CA LYS A 45 8.25 -10.86 -6.55
C LYS A 45 8.05 -9.53 -5.81
N LEU A 46 8.43 -8.43 -6.45
CA LEU A 46 8.20 -7.08 -5.91
C LEU A 46 6.71 -6.76 -5.94
N LYS A 47 6.20 -6.15 -4.87
CA LYS A 47 4.79 -5.74 -4.74
C LYS A 47 4.64 -4.26 -5.06
N LEU A 48 3.77 -3.94 -6.01
CA LEU A 48 3.38 -2.58 -6.35
C LEU A 48 1.93 -2.33 -5.92
N VAL A 49 1.71 -1.31 -5.09
CA VAL A 49 0.36 -0.86 -4.73
C VAL A 49 -0.02 0.36 -5.57
N ILE A 50 -1.14 0.28 -6.27
CA ILE A 50 -1.72 1.41 -7.00
C ILE A 50 -2.86 1.96 -6.14
N VAL A 51 -2.73 3.19 -5.67
CA VAL A 51 -3.80 3.85 -4.88
C VAL A 51 -4.71 4.62 -5.82
N ALA A 52 -5.79 3.97 -6.23
CA ALA A 52 -6.81 4.53 -7.11
C ALA A 52 -7.90 5.25 -6.31
N ARG A 53 -8.37 6.39 -6.83
CA ARG A 53 -9.47 7.16 -6.23
C ARG A 53 -10.45 7.58 -7.31
N ASN A 54 -11.73 7.57 -6.94
CA ASN A 54 -12.79 8.17 -7.75
C ASN A 54 -12.84 9.67 -7.41
N GLY A 55 -12.58 10.54 -8.38
CA GLY A 55 -12.59 11.99 -8.16
C GLY A 55 -11.94 12.77 -9.30
N LEU A 56 -11.77 14.09 -9.11
CA LEU A 56 -11.21 15.01 -10.11
C LEU A 56 -9.79 14.65 -10.57
N ARG A 57 -9.04 13.95 -9.71
CA ARG A 57 -7.71 13.43 -10.02
C ARG A 57 -7.77 11.92 -9.84
N SER A 58 -7.96 11.21 -10.95
CA SER A 58 -7.96 9.75 -11.04
C SER A 58 -6.82 9.28 -11.96
N ILE A 59 -6.49 8.00 -11.88
CA ILE A 59 -5.62 7.34 -12.85
C ILE A 59 -6.51 6.90 -14.01
N GLU A 60 -6.41 7.59 -15.15
CA GLU A 60 -7.30 7.34 -16.30
C GLU A 60 -6.93 6.05 -17.04
N ASN A 61 -5.64 5.71 -17.07
CA ASN A 61 -5.09 4.52 -17.72
C ASN A 61 -4.78 3.37 -16.74
N GLU A 62 -5.59 3.20 -15.69
CA GLU A 62 -5.33 2.23 -14.61
C GLU A 62 -5.15 0.79 -15.14
N VAL A 63 -6.01 0.36 -16.05
CA VAL A 63 -5.98 -0.99 -16.64
C VAL A 63 -4.67 -1.24 -17.38
N GLU A 64 -4.21 -0.26 -18.16
CA GLU A 64 -2.95 -0.34 -18.90
C GLU A 64 -1.75 -0.36 -17.94
N LEU A 65 -1.78 0.50 -16.90
CA LEU A 65 -0.75 0.54 -15.87
C LEU A 65 -0.61 -0.80 -15.13
N VAL A 66 -1.73 -1.41 -14.73
CA VAL A 66 -1.73 -2.73 -14.07
C VAL A 66 -1.09 -3.76 -14.99
N LYS A 67 -1.56 -3.85 -16.25
CA LYS A 67 -1.06 -4.82 -17.21
C LYS A 67 0.44 -4.67 -17.46
N SER A 68 0.92 -3.45 -17.72
CA SER A 68 2.34 -3.21 -17.96
C SER A 68 3.20 -3.55 -16.74
N ALA A 69 2.72 -3.28 -15.53
CA ALA A 69 3.47 -3.60 -14.32
C ALA A 69 3.51 -5.12 -14.04
N GLU A 70 2.43 -5.85 -14.33
CA GLU A 70 2.40 -7.32 -14.27
C GLU A 70 3.36 -7.95 -15.29
N GLU A 71 3.42 -7.42 -16.51
CA GLU A 71 4.33 -7.87 -17.57
C GLU A 71 5.81 -7.70 -17.17
N VAL A 72 6.13 -6.64 -16.42
CA VAL A 72 7.48 -6.42 -15.85
C VAL A 72 7.78 -7.37 -14.68
N GLY A 73 6.76 -8.03 -14.10
CA GLY A 73 6.90 -9.06 -13.09
C GLY A 73 6.51 -8.63 -11.66
N PHE A 74 5.87 -7.48 -11.49
CA PHE A 74 5.34 -7.06 -10.20
C PHE A 74 4.09 -7.86 -9.81
N VAL A 75 3.88 -8.03 -8.51
CA VAL A 75 2.58 -8.41 -7.94
C VAL A 75 1.82 -7.13 -7.64
N ILE A 76 0.65 -6.96 -8.25
CA ILE A 76 -0.12 -5.71 -8.16
C ILE A 76 -1.23 -5.83 -7.12
N GLU A 77 -1.39 -4.78 -6.32
CA GLU A 77 -2.59 -4.57 -5.51
C GLU A 77 -3.17 -3.18 -5.83
N VAL A 78 -4.39 -3.14 -6.34
CA VAL A 78 -5.11 -1.87 -6.57
C VAL A 78 -5.93 -1.56 -5.32
N LEU A 79 -5.46 -0.59 -4.56
CA LEU A 79 -6.14 -0.11 -3.36
C LEU A 79 -7.10 1.03 -3.74
N ARG A 80 -8.37 0.93 -3.34
CA ARG A 80 -9.39 1.97 -3.52
C ARG A 80 -9.91 2.47 -2.17
N PRO A 81 -9.21 3.38 -1.49
CA PRO A 81 -9.64 3.88 -0.19
C PRO A 81 -10.91 4.72 -0.29
N GLU A 82 -11.94 4.30 0.43
CA GLU A 82 -13.15 5.05 0.73
C GLU A 82 -13.07 5.65 2.14
N ARG A 83 -13.99 6.56 2.48
CA ARG A 83 -14.04 7.17 3.83
C ARG A 83 -14.23 6.16 4.95
N THR A 84 -14.83 5.02 4.63
CA THR A 84 -15.13 3.90 5.54
C THR A 84 -14.05 2.81 5.51
N THR A 85 -13.06 2.91 4.62
CA THR A 85 -12.00 1.91 4.54
C THR A 85 -11.17 1.95 5.81
N GLU A 86 -11.07 0.79 6.45
CA GLU A 86 -10.30 0.63 7.67
C GLU A 86 -8.82 0.96 7.43
N LEU A 87 -8.28 1.88 8.24
CA LEU A 87 -6.91 2.37 8.09
C LEU A 87 -5.86 1.26 8.28
N ALA A 88 -6.14 0.26 9.12
CA ALA A 88 -5.28 -0.90 9.32
C ALA A 88 -5.10 -1.73 8.04
N LYS A 89 -6.11 -1.81 7.16
CA LYS A 89 -6.01 -2.49 5.86
C LYS A 89 -5.15 -1.71 4.88
N ILE A 90 -5.32 -0.39 4.85
CA ILE A 90 -4.47 0.51 4.05
C ILE A 90 -3.01 0.40 4.52
N TYR A 91 -2.81 0.39 5.84
CA TYR A 91 -1.51 0.19 6.45
C TYR A 91 -0.89 -1.16 6.04
N GLN A 92 -1.61 -2.28 6.19
CA GLN A 92 -1.13 -3.61 5.82
C GLN A 92 -0.71 -3.69 4.34
N ALA A 93 -1.52 -3.11 3.44
CA ALA A 93 -1.25 -3.08 2.01
C ALA A 93 0.06 -2.33 1.68
N LEU A 94 0.23 -1.12 2.22
CA LEU A 94 1.37 -0.25 1.94
C LEU A 94 2.64 -0.63 2.72
N ASN A 95 2.50 -1.16 3.94
CA ASN A 95 3.61 -1.61 4.76
C ASN A 95 4.33 -2.83 4.16
N SER A 96 3.62 -3.60 3.34
CA SER A 96 4.16 -4.78 2.64
C SER A 96 4.60 -4.50 1.20
N SER A 97 4.41 -3.28 0.69
CA SER A 97 4.74 -2.93 -0.70
C SER A 97 6.20 -2.53 -0.88
N ASP A 98 6.73 -2.77 -2.07
CA ASP A 98 8.04 -2.31 -2.51
C ASP A 98 7.94 -0.97 -3.24
N ALA A 99 6.80 -0.73 -3.89
CA ALA A 99 6.49 0.52 -4.54
C ALA A 99 5.02 0.90 -4.36
N MET A 100 4.75 2.21 -4.44
CA MET A 100 3.41 2.79 -4.46
C MET A 100 3.30 3.80 -5.59
N ILE A 101 2.21 3.73 -6.36
CA ILE A 101 1.83 4.73 -7.35
C ILE A 101 0.50 5.37 -6.95
N GLY A 102 0.41 6.70 -7.06
CA GLY A 102 -0.84 7.43 -6.89
C GLY A 102 -0.81 8.80 -7.56
N VAL A 103 -1.94 9.52 -7.51
CA VAL A 103 -2.08 10.86 -8.09
C VAL A 103 -2.09 11.95 -7.03
N HIS A 104 -1.65 13.15 -7.40
CA HIS A 104 -1.42 14.26 -6.49
C HIS A 104 -2.65 14.67 -5.66
N GLY A 105 -2.51 14.68 -4.32
CA GLY A 105 -3.54 15.11 -3.38
C GLY A 105 -3.22 14.74 -1.92
N ALA A 106 -3.97 15.31 -0.99
CA ALA A 106 -3.76 15.13 0.47
C ALA A 106 -3.82 13.66 0.92
N ALA A 107 -4.58 12.81 0.22
CA ALA A 107 -4.66 11.38 0.53
C ALA A 107 -3.35 10.61 0.23
N MET A 108 -2.34 11.23 -0.37
CA MET A 108 -1.03 10.59 -0.55
C MET A 108 -0.21 10.52 0.73
N THR A 109 -0.61 11.19 1.83
CA THR A 109 0.05 11.06 3.15
C THR A 109 0.16 9.61 3.64
N HIS A 110 -0.65 8.69 3.12
CA HIS A 110 -0.53 7.25 3.37
C HIS A 110 0.84 6.67 2.95
N PHE A 111 1.67 7.38 2.18
CA PHE A 111 3.07 6.98 1.92
C PHE A 111 3.86 6.75 3.22
N LEU A 112 3.48 7.41 4.33
CA LEU A 112 4.07 7.20 5.65
C LEU A 112 3.89 5.77 6.18
N PHE A 113 2.95 5.01 5.62
CA PHE A 113 2.74 3.60 5.94
C PHE A 113 3.66 2.67 5.15
N MET A 114 4.43 3.17 4.19
CA MET A 114 5.42 2.37 3.47
C MET A 114 6.67 2.17 4.33
N GLN A 115 7.38 1.07 4.13
CA GLN A 115 8.65 0.81 4.82
C GLN A 115 9.76 1.71 4.28
N PRO A 116 10.73 2.16 5.09
CA PRO A 116 11.88 2.91 4.60
C PRO A 116 12.65 2.14 3.51
N GLY A 117 13.11 2.84 2.47
CA GLY A 117 13.82 2.22 1.34
C GLY A 117 12.92 1.73 0.20
N THR A 118 11.61 1.98 0.28
CA THR A 118 10.64 1.70 -0.79
C THR A 118 10.43 2.91 -1.70
N VAL A 119 9.81 2.69 -2.86
CA VAL A 119 9.63 3.72 -3.89
C VAL A 119 8.22 4.29 -3.87
N PHE A 120 8.09 5.62 -3.77
CA PHE A 120 6.83 6.32 -3.93
C PHE A 120 6.84 7.16 -5.21
N ILE A 121 5.86 6.94 -6.08
CA ILE A 121 5.68 7.67 -7.34
C ILE A 121 4.35 8.42 -7.29
N GLN A 122 4.43 9.73 -7.48
CA GLN A 122 3.26 10.60 -7.51
C GLN A 122 3.11 11.25 -8.89
N GLY A 123 2.03 10.90 -9.59
CA GLY A 123 1.65 11.57 -10.84
C GLY A 123 0.87 12.85 -10.59
N LEU A 124 1.07 13.86 -11.44
CA LEU A 124 0.18 15.02 -11.54
C LEU A 124 -0.85 14.73 -12.64
N ASN A 125 -2.13 14.85 -12.33
CA ASN A 125 -3.16 14.82 -13.38
C ASN A 125 -3.30 16.26 -13.88
N GLY A 126 -2.85 16.54 -15.11
CA GLY A 126 -2.58 17.88 -15.66
C GLY A 126 -3.82 18.68 -16.07
N ARG A 127 -4.82 18.76 -15.19
CA ARG A 127 -6.04 19.58 -15.39
C ARG A 127 -6.05 20.87 -14.56
N ASP A 128 -4.87 21.41 -14.23
CA ASP A 128 -4.71 22.75 -13.63
C ASP A 128 -3.85 23.62 -14.57
#